data_AF-A0A9W7J4H7-F1
#
_entry.id   AF-A0A9W7J4H7-F1
#
_cell.length_a   1.000
_cell.length_b   1.000
_cell.length_c   1.000
_cell.angle_alpha   90.00
_cell.angle_beta   90.00
_cell.angle_gamma   90.00
#
_symmetry.space_group_name_H-M   'P 1'
#
loop_
_entity.id
_entity.type
_entity.pdbx_description
1 polymer ?
#
loop_
_entity_poly.entity_id
_entity_poly.type
_entity_poly.pdbx_seq_one_letter_code
_entity_poly.pdbx_strand_id
1 'polypeptide(L)'
;MKPKILTIVKEEANHNSPVFVDRFTEALHYYSSLFDSLEGSKVAPPSQDLVMSELYLGRQICNVVACEGVDRVERHGTLAQWRTRMETSGFSPVHLGSNAYKQASMLFALFAGGDGYRVEENDGCLMLGWHTRPQIATSAWQLATTK
;
A
#
# COMPACT_ATOMS: atom_id res chain seq x y z
N MET A 1 -24.96 -2.65 4.77
CA MET A 1 -24.88 -2.59 3.29
C MET A 1 -24.58 -3.98 2.75
N LYS A 2 -25.00 -4.31 1.52
CA LYS A 2 -24.68 -5.58 0.84
C LYS A 2 -23.97 -5.28 -0.49
N PRO A 3 -22.68 -4.89 -0.48
CA PRO A 3 -21.97 -4.55 -1.71
C PRO A 3 -21.79 -5.80 -2.58
N LYS A 4 -21.87 -5.63 -3.91
CA LYS A 4 -21.53 -6.69 -4.86
C LYS A 4 -20.03 -6.95 -4.88
N ILE A 5 -19.24 -5.87 -4.93
CA ILE A 5 -17.79 -5.87 -4.85
C ILE A 5 -17.36 -4.77 -3.89
N LEU A 6 -16.37 -5.07 -3.06
CA LEU A 6 -15.63 -4.14 -2.24
C LEU A 6 -14.17 -4.16 -2.69
N THR A 7 -13.66 -3.02 -3.12
CA THR A 7 -12.24 -2.84 -3.43
C THR A 7 -11.53 -2.16 -2.27
N ILE A 8 -10.34 -2.65 -1.94
CA ILE A 8 -9.49 -2.08 -0.87
C ILE A 8 -8.13 -1.79 -1.48
N VAL A 9 -7.72 -0.52 -1.38
CA VAL A 9 -6.37 -0.03 -1.68
C VAL A 9 -5.76 0.40 -0.36
N LYS A 10 -4.56 -0.08 -0.06
CA LYS A 10 -3.92 0.15 1.24
C LYS A 10 -2.40 0.10 1.13
N GLU A 11 -1.73 0.73 2.08
CA GLU A 11 -0.30 0.62 2.30
C GLU A 11 0.09 -0.81 2.66
N GLU A 12 1.16 -1.31 2.04
CA GLU A 12 1.72 -2.64 2.32
C GLU A 12 2.89 -2.50 3.31
N ALA A 13 2.55 -2.35 4.59
CA ALA A 13 3.54 -2.25 5.67
C ALA A 13 2.99 -2.80 6.98
N ASN A 14 3.86 -3.38 7.81
CA ASN A 14 3.50 -3.86 9.15
C ASN A 14 3.73 -2.79 10.24
N HIS A 15 3.04 -1.65 10.13
CA HIS A 15 3.14 -0.55 11.11
C HIS A 15 2.26 -0.74 12.36
N ASN A 16 1.60 -1.89 12.49
CA ASN A 16 0.73 -2.16 13.64
C ASN A 16 1.32 -3.16 14.65
N SER A 17 2.63 -3.47 14.59
CA SER A 17 3.27 -4.30 15.61
C SER A 17 3.14 -3.70 17.01
N PRO A 18 2.87 -4.50 18.07
CA PRO A 18 2.90 -4.00 19.44
C PRO A 18 4.32 -3.62 19.90
N VAL A 19 5.35 -4.18 19.27
CA VAL A 19 6.76 -3.93 19.60
C VAL A 19 7.26 -2.71 18.84
N PHE A 20 7.77 -1.71 19.57
CA PHE A 20 8.25 -0.45 18.98
C PHE A 20 9.38 -0.67 17.97
N VAL A 21 10.40 -1.45 18.33
CA VAL A 21 11.59 -1.66 17.48
C VAL A 21 11.21 -2.26 16.13
N ASP A 22 10.27 -3.21 16.11
CA ASP A 22 9.77 -3.82 14.87
C ASP A 22 9.06 -2.77 13.99
N ARG A 23 8.19 -1.96 14.59
CA ARG A 23 7.50 -0.88 13.86
C ARG A 23 8.47 0.16 13.32
N PHE A 24 9.42 0.59 14.13
CA PHE A 24 10.42 1.58 13.74
C PHE A 24 11.24 1.06 12.56
N THR A 25 11.70 -0.20 12.63
CA THR A 25 12.49 -0.83 11.57
C THR A 25 11.68 -0.96 10.29
N GLU A 26 10.43 -1.44 10.37
CA GLU A 26 9.54 -1.54 9.22
C GLU A 26 9.27 -0.16 8.59
N ALA A 27 8.97 0.84 9.42
CA ALA A 27 8.73 2.22 8.98
C ALA A 27 9.95 2.83 8.31
N LEU A 28 11.14 2.68 8.91
CA LEU A 28 12.39 3.16 8.34
C LEU A 28 12.56 2.61 6.92
N HIS A 29 12.47 1.29 6.77
CA HIS A 29 12.55 0.70 5.45
C HIS A 29 11.44 1.24 4.54
N TYR A 30 10.18 1.24 5.00
CA TYR A 30 8.99 1.56 4.18
C TYR A 30 9.10 2.95 3.58
N TYR A 31 9.31 3.93 4.46
CA TYR A 31 9.43 5.31 4.06
C TYR A 31 10.73 5.57 3.30
N SER A 32 11.87 4.95 3.63
CA SER A 32 13.08 5.08 2.79
C SER A 32 12.81 4.71 1.33
N SER A 33 12.08 3.61 1.08
CA SER A 33 11.73 3.22 -0.29
C SER A 33 10.69 4.14 -0.94
N LEU A 34 9.81 4.80 -0.19
CA LEU A 34 8.90 5.81 -0.73
C LEU A 34 9.65 7.09 -1.09
N PHE A 35 10.56 7.57 -0.24
CA PHE A 35 11.38 8.75 -0.52
C PHE A 35 12.30 8.50 -1.73
N ASP A 36 12.93 7.33 -1.83
CA ASP A 36 13.70 6.92 -3.01
C ASP A 36 12.85 6.94 -4.29
N SER A 37 11.58 6.52 -4.20
CA SER A 37 10.64 6.60 -5.34
C SER A 37 10.22 8.02 -5.72
N LEU A 38 10.23 8.96 -4.77
CA LEU A 38 9.98 10.38 -5.03
C LEU A 38 11.19 11.04 -5.69
N GLU A 39 12.40 10.70 -5.25
CA GLU A 39 13.66 11.16 -5.87
C GLU A 39 13.83 10.59 -7.28
N GLY A 40 13.42 9.34 -7.49
CA GLY A 40 13.39 8.70 -8.81
C GLY A 40 12.26 9.23 -9.72
N SER A 41 11.28 9.95 -9.15
CA SER A 41 10.25 10.60 -9.96
C SER A 41 10.88 11.77 -10.73
N LYS A 42 10.66 11.85 -12.04
CA LYS A 42 11.21 12.92 -12.91
C LYS A 42 10.55 14.29 -12.67
N VAL A 43 9.95 14.49 -11.49
CA VAL A 43 9.31 15.73 -11.09
C VAL A 43 10.40 16.73 -10.71
N ALA A 44 10.51 17.82 -11.45
CA ALA A 44 11.53 18.83 -11.19
C ALA A 44 11.27 19.55 -9.86
N PRO A 45 12.22 19.57 -8.91
CA PRO A 45 12.10 20.38 -7.70
C PRO A 45 12.37 21.86 -8.00
N PRO A 46 11.71 22.80 -7.30
CA PRO A 46 10.62 22.57 -6.36
C PRO A 46 9.28 22.39 -7.08
N SER A 47 8.55 21.32 -6.76
CA SER A 47 7.15 21.17 -7.15
C SER A 47 6.27 21.16 -5.91
N GLN A 48 5.07 21.74 -6.02
CA GLN A 48 4.09 21.73 -4.93
C GLN A 48 3.72 20.30 -4.53
N ASP A 49 3.65 19.38 -5.49
CA ASP A 49 3.31 17.97 -5.26
C ASP A 49 4.39 17.24 -4.43
N LEU A 50 5.67 17.51 -4.69
CA LEU A 50 6.77 16.93 -3.89
C LEU A 50 6.70 17.42 -2.44
N VAL A 51 6.57 18.73 -2.22
CA VAL A 51 6.49 19.32 -0.87
C VAL A 51 5.29 18.76 -0.11
N MET A 52 4.12 18.66 -0.75
CA MET A 52 2.93 18.11 -0.12
C MET A 52 3.07 16.62 0.20
N SER A 53 3.75 15.86 -0.66
CA SER A 53 4.04 14.44 -0.44
C SER A 53 4.97 14.24 0.76
N GLU A 54 6.07 14.99 0.83
CA GLU A 54 7.01 14.94 1.96
C GLU A 54 6.34 15.30 3.29
N LEU A 55 5.50 16.36 3.30
CA LEU A 55 4.74 16.76 4.48
C LEU A 55 3.74 15.68 4.91
N TYR A 56 3.07 15.02 3.96
CA TYR A 56 2.16 13.93 4.24
C TYR A 56 2.89 12.73 4.86
N LEU A 57 3.98 12.27 4.22
CA LEU A 57 4.79 11.16 4.72
C LEU A 57 5.40 11.46 6.08
N GLY A 58 5.89 12.68 6.29
CA GLY A 58 6.42 13.14 7.59
C GLY A 58 5.40 13.03 8.72
N ARG A 59 4.13 13.37 8.46
CA ARG A 59 3.05 13.21 9.46
C ARG A 59 2.79 11.75 9.79
N GLN A 60 2.78 10.87 8.79
CA GLN A 60 2.59 9.45 9.04
C GLN A 60 3.77 8.85 9.83
N ILE A 61 5.01 9.18 9.47
CA ILE A 61 6.22 8.77 10.20
C ILE A 61 6.11 9.20 11.67
N CYS A 62 5.79 10.47 11.92
CA CYS A 62 5.62 10.99 13.28
C CYS A 62 4.56 10.19 14.06
N ASN A 63 3.43 9.84 13.44
CA ASN A 63 2.41 9.07 14.14
C ASN A 63 2.82 7.62 14.41
N VAL A 64 3.45 6.94 13.44
CA VAL A 64 3.90 5.54 13.61
C VAL A 64 4.99 5.43 14.69
N VAL A 65 5.90 6.39 14.74
CA VAL A 65 7.09 6.37 15.62
C VAL A 65 6.83 7.01 16.98
N ALA A 66 6.20 8.19 17.04
CA ALA A 66 6.12 8.97 18.26
C ALA A 66 4.84 8.73 19.08
N CYS A 67 3.78 8.19 18.47
CA CYS A 67 2.49 7.99 19.15
C CYS A 67 2.30 6.54 19.62
N GLU A 68 1.52 6.37 20.68
CA GLU A 68 1.12 5.07 21.23
C GLU A 68 -0.36 5.04 21.59
N GLY A 69 -0.89 3.87 21.92
CA GLY A 69 -2.27 3.72 22.38
C GLY A 69 -3.29 4.27 21.38
N VAL A 70 -4.23 5.08 21.87
CA VAL A 70 -5.29 5.70 21.06
C VAL A 70 -4.78 6.84 20.18
N ASP A 71 -3.64 7.44 20.53
CA ASP A 71 -3.05 8.56 19.77
C ASP A 71 -2.33 8.07 18.51
N ARG A 72 -1.96 6.78 18.46
CA ARG A 72 -1.44 6.14 17.24
C ARG A 72 -2.58 5.70 16.33
N VAL A 73 -2.82 6.48 15.29
CA VAL A 73 -3.87 6.27 14.29
C VAL A 73 -3.34 5.54 13.05
N GLU A 74 -2.09 5.75 12.68
CA GLU A 74 -1.43 5.10 11.55
C GLU A 74 -1.06 3.66 11.92
N ARG A 75 -1.84 2.71 11.38
CA ARG A 75 -1.76 1.29 11.72
C ARG A 75 -1.86 0.42 10.47
N HIS A 76 -0.96 0.69 9.52
CA HIS A 76 -0.87 -0.09 8.29
C HIS A 76 -0.73 -1.58 8.62
N GLY A 77 -1.33 -2.40 7.76
CA GLY A 77 -1.26 -3.85 7.87
C GLY A 77 -1.04 -4.46 6.49
N THR A 78 -0.39 -5.61 6.48
CA THR A 78 -0.02 -6.30 5.23
C THR A 78 -1.24 -6.88 4.51
N LEU A 79 -1.08 -7.21 3.23
CA LEU A 79 -2.11 -7.88 2.43
C LEU A 79 -2.58 -9.16 3.10
N ALA A 80 -1.66 -9.93 3.69
CA ALA A 80 -1.98 -11.14 4.44
C ALA A 80 -2.86 -10.86 5.66
N GLN A 81 -2.51 -9.85 6.47
CA GLN A 81 -3.32 -9.48 7.65
C GLN A 81 -4.73 -9.03 7.24
N TRP A 82 -4.83 -8.27 6.16
CA TRP A 82 -6.12 -7.85 5.63
C TRP A 82 -6.93 -8.98 5.02
N ARG A 83 -6.28 -9.95 4.35
CA ARG A 83 -6.94 -11.14 3.83
C ARG A 83 -7.64 -11.91 4.95
N THR A 84 -6.92 -12.18 6.04
CA THR A 84 -7.52 -12.79 7.24
C THR A 84 -8.68 -11.97 7.80
N ARG A 85 -8.55 -10.63 7.90
CA ARG A 85 -9.63 -9.76 8.40
C ARG A 85 -10.88 -9.82 7.52
N MET A 86 -10.70 -9.84 6.20
CA MET A 86 -11.81 -9.88 5.26
C MET A 86 -12.53 -11.23 5.27
N GLU A 87 -11.77 -12.32 5.26
CA GLU A 87 -12.31 -13.69 5.31
C GLU A 87 -13.09 -13.94 6.60
N THR A 88 -12.53 -13.55 7.75
CA THR A 88 -13.21 -13.65 9.05
C THR A 88 -14.45 -12.76 9.15
N SER A 89 -14.54 -11.72 8.32
CA SER A 89 -15.70 -10.84 8.21
C SER A 89 -16.74 -11.33 7.18
N GLY A 90 -16.58 -12.54 6.63
CA GLY A 90 -17.54 -13.14 5.69
C GLY A 90 -17.39 -12.66 4.25
N PHE A 91 -16.20 -12.20 3.86
CA PHE A 91 -15.87 -11.89 2.46
C PHE A 91 -15.02 -13.00 1.84
N SER A 92 -15.14 -13.16 0.52
CA SER A 92 -14.27 -14.00 -0.30
C SER A 92 -13.49 -13.13 -1.29
N PRO A 93 -12.21 -13.46 -1.56
CA PRO A 93 -11.39 -12.69 -2.50
C PRO A 93 -11.92 -12.84 -3.94
N VAL A 94 -11.74 -11.78 -4.73
CA VAL A 94 -12.05 -11.73 -6.15
C VAL A 94 -10.81 -11.30 -6.91
N HIS A 95 -10.47 -12.01 -7.99
CA HIS A 95 -9.33 -11.67 -8.82
C HIS A 95 -9.60 -10.37 -9.59
N LEU A 96 -8.69 -9.40 -9.49
CA LEU A 96 -8.74 -8.16 -10.26
C LEU A 96 -8.58 -8.41 -11.77
N GLY A 97 -7.93 -9.52 -12.12
CA GLY A 97 -7.81 -10.01 -13.49
C GLY A 97 -6.70 -9.34 -14.30
N SER A 98 -6.37 -9.96 -15.43
CA SER A 98 -5.22 -9.58 -16.26
C SER A 98 -5.35 -8.20 -16.92
N ASN A 99 -6.58 -7.68 -17.11
CA ASN A 99 -6.79 -6.35 -17.66
C ASN A 99 -6.35 -5.25 -16.68
N ALA A 100 -6.66 -5.41 -15.38
CA ALA A 100 -6.23 -4.47 -14.35
C ALA A 100 -4.69 -4.45 -14.24
N TYR A 101 -4.07 -5.63 -14.28
CA TYR A 101 -2.60 -5.74 -14.34
C TYR A 101 -2.01 -5.01 -15.55
N LYS A 102 -2.52 -5.27 -16.76
CA LYS A 102 -2.03 -4.63 -17.99
C LYS A 102 -2.18 -3.10 -17.96
N GLN A 103 -3.31 -2.61 -17.44
CA GLN A 103 -3.55 -1.17 -17.31
C GLN A 103 -2.59 -0.53 -16.32
N ALA A 104 -2.38 -1.14 -15.15
CA ALA A 104 -1.43 -0.65 -14.17
C ALA A 104 0.01 -0.64 -14.72
N SER A 105 0.44 -1.73 -15.34
CA SER A 105 1.79 -1.82 -15.96
C SER A 105 1.98 -0.80 -17.08
N MET A 106 0.94 -0.55 -17.89
CA MET A 106 0.98 0.47 -18.95
C MET A 106 1.11 1.88 -18.38
N LEU A 107 0.43 2.20 -17.27
CA LEU A 107 0.53 3.50 -16.60
C LEU A 107 1.98 3.79 -16.20
N PHE A 108 2.67 2.84 -15.56
CA PHE A 108 4.07 3.03 -15.17
C PHE A 108 5.02 3.12 -16.36
N ALA A 109 4.79 2.34 -17.42
CA ALA A 109 5.58 2.46 -18.64
C ALA A 109 5.47 3.87 -19.28
N LEU A 110 4.28 4.48 -19.24
CA LEU A 110 4.05 5.81 -19.81
C LEU A 110 4.57 6.96 -18.94
N PHE A 111 4.34 6.88 -17.63
CA PHE A 111 4.56 8.04 -16.73
C PHE A 111 5.83 7.94 -15.88
N ALA A 112 6.28 6.73 -15.53
CA ALA A 112 7.50 6.53 -14.74
C ALA A 112 8.75 6.28 -15.60
N GLY A 113 8.60 6.23 -16.93
CA GLY A 113 9.71 5.96 -17.85
C GLY A 113 10.31 4.55 -17.71
N GLY A 114 9.58 3.64 -17.06
CA GLY A 114 9.96 2.23 -16.89
C GLY A 114 11.01 1.94 -15.83
N ASP A 115 11.42 2.92 -15.02
CA ASP A 115 12.44 2.71 -13.98
C ASP A 115 11.83 2.70 -12.57
N GLY A 116 12.35 1.80 -11.73
CA GLY A 116 11.96 1.60 -10.33
C GLY A 116 10.57 1.02 -10.06
N TYR A 117 9.48 1.62 -10.56
CA TYR A 117 8.11 1.15 -10.25
C TYR A 117 7.77 -0.20 -10.90
N ARG A 118 7.11 -1.07 -10.13
CA ARG A 118 6.66 -2.39 -10.59
C ARG A 118 5.26 -2.72 -10.11
N VAL A 119 4.57 -3.56 -10.88
CA VAL A 119 3.28 -4.14 -10.52
C VAL A 119 3.45 -5.65 -10.46
N GLU A 120 3.04 -6.26 -9.37
CA GLU A 120 3.07 -7.70 -9.17
C GLU A 120 1.66 -8.23 -8.89
N GLU A 121 1.35 -9.42 -9.39
CA GLU A 121 0.13 -10.13 -9.02
C GLU A 121 0.42 -11.03 -7.81
N ASN A 122 -0.45 -10.97 -6.81
CA ASN A 122 -0.38 -11.81 -5.60
C ASN A 122 -1.77 -12.37 -5.29
N ASP A 123 -2.00 -13.64 -5.63
CA ASP A 123 -3.27 -14.35 -5.42
C ASP A 123 -4.51 -13.53 -5.85
N GLY A 124 -4.48 -12.97 -7.08
CA GLY A 124 -5.57 -12.16 -7.62
C GLY A 124 -5.63 -10.70 -7.13
N CYS A 125 -4.75 -10.32 -6.21
CA CYS A 125 -4.50 -8.92 -5.82
C CYS A 125 -3.37 -8.31 -6.67
N LEU A 126 -3.30 -6.98 -6.72
CA LEU A 126 -2.22 -6.25 -7.38
C LEU A 126 -1.40 -5.50 -6.34
N MET A 127 -0.08 -5.62 -6.42
CA MET A 127 0.86 -4.95 -5.54
C MET A 127 1.69 -3.97 -6.37
N LEU A 128 1.60 -2.69 -6.04
CA LEU A 128 2.49 -1.67 -6.57
C LEU A 128 3.71 -1.59 -5.66
N GLY A 129 4.90 -1.67 -6.24
CA GLY A 129 6.16 -1.56 -5.53
C GLY A 129 7.15 -0.61 -6.18
N TRP A 130 8.16 -0.25 -5.40
CA TRP A 130 9.38 0.40 -5.86
C TRP A 130 10.53 -0.61 -5.75
N HIS A 131 11.20 -0.87 -6.88
CA HIS A 131 12.10 -2.00 -7.06
C HIS A 131 11.47 -3.32 -6.61
N THR A 132 11.99 -3.94 -5.55
CA THR A 132 11.52 -5.23 -5.00
C THR A 132 10.62 -5.06 -3.78
N ARG A 133 10.33 -3.82 -3.36
CA ARG A 133 9.54 -3.51 -2.16
C ARG A 133 8.11 -3.17 -2.54
N PRO A 134 7.12 -3.97 -2.14
CA PRO A 134 5.72 -3.58 -2.23
C PRO A 134 5.42 -2.35 -1.37
N GLN A 135 4.64 -1.43 -1.91
CA GLN A 135 4.27 -0.16 -1.27
C GLN A 135 2.77 -0.06 -1.05
N ILE A 136 1.99 -0.49 -2.04
CA ILE A 136 0.52 -0.45 -2.02
C ILE A 136 -0.02 -1.79 -2.49
N ALA A 137 -0.99 -2.33 -1.74
CA ALA A 137 -1.75 -3.51 -2.13
C ALA A 137 -3.20 -3.14 -2.48
N THR A 138 -3.65 -3.63 -3.64
CA THR A 138 -5.02 -3.50 -4.14
C THR A 138 -5.68 -4.87 -4.20
N SER A 139 -6.87 -4.99 -3.61
CA SER A 139 -7.61 -6.26 -3.53
C SER A 139 -9.11 -6.03 -3.76
N ALA A 140 -9.80 -7.04 -4.27
CA ALA A 140 -11.25 -7.02 -4.45
C ALA A 140 -11.90 -8.18 -3.69
N TRP A 141 -13.11 -7.94 -3.19
CA TRP A 141 -13.83 -8.83 -2.29
C TRP A 141 -15.31 -8.85 -2.62
N GLN A 142 -15.96 -9.98 -2.43
CA GLN A 142 -17.42 -10.11 -2.48
C GLN A 142 -17.92 -10.77 -1.19
N LEU A 143 -19.18 -10.54 -0.82
CA LEU A 143 -19.79 -11.26 0.29
C LEU A 143 -19.76 -12.76 -0.01
N ALA A 144 -19.24 -13.55 0.93
CA ALA A 144 -19.23 -15.00 0.79
C ALA A 144 -20.67 -15.50 0.70
N THR A 145 -20.99 -16.26 -0.34
CA THR A 145 -22.24 -17.00 -0.40
C THR A 145 -22.15 -18.12 0.63
N THR A 146 -22.95 -18.04 1.69
CA THR A 146 -23.22 -19.19 2.57
C THR A 146 -23.66 -20.35 1.69
N LYS A 147 -22.86 -21.42 1.66
CA LYS A 147 -23.28 -22.71 1.11
C LYS A 147 -24.30 -23.36 2.03
#